data_AF-A0AAE0TD46-F1
#
_entry.id   AF-A0AAE0TD46-F1
#
_cell.length_a   1.000
_cell.length_b   1.000
_cell.length_c   1.000
_cell.angle_alpha   90.00
_cell.angle_beta   90.00
_cell.angle_gamma   90.00
#
_symmetry.space_group_name_H-M   'P 1'
#
loop_
_entity.id
_entity.type
_entity.pdbx_description
1 polymer ?
#
loop_
_entity_poly.entity_id
_entity_poly.type
_entity_poly.pdbx_seq_one_letter_code
_entity_poly.pdbx_strand_id
1 'polypeptide(L)'
;DYLLFVSNRNLFLEIVIQLYERCLQKLMEEVNKRAIRQNWSFLIQNIDIISLTDCLREDDTLTNDMCEQIEVERTTRDKIAKFLSIIMRRGPHAFDKLVQGLKKTDQTFIAEKLLQSVHNTPVQASS
;
A
#
# COMPACT_ATOMS: atom_id res chain seq x y z
N ASP A 1 28.50 31.31 21.18
CA ASP A 1 28.65 30.45 19.97
C ASP A 1 28.39 28.95 20.12
N TYR A 2 28.68 28.29 21.25
CA TYR A 2 28.51 26.81 21.37
C TYR A 2 27.05 26.33 21.23
N LEU A 3 26.07 27.10 21.72
CA LEU A 3 24.64 26.77 21.65
C LEU A 3 24.09 26.79 20.22
N LEU A 4 24.54 27.71 19.36
CA LEU A 4 24.15 27.76 17.93
C LEU A 4 24.74 26.59 17.13
N PHE A 5 25.92 26.09 17.52
CA PHE A 5 26.58 24.96 16.85
C PHE A 5 25.94 23.61 17.22
N VAL A 6 25.61 23.40 18.51
CA VAL A 6 24.88 22.21 18.97
C VAL A 6 23.45 22.19 18.41
N SER A 7 22.77 23.33 18.39
CA SER A 7 21.43 23.44 17.82
C SER A 7 21.43 23.20 16.30
N ASN A 8 22.45 23.66 15.56
CA ASN A 8 22.61 23.36 14.12
C ASN A 8 22.94 21.89 13.86
N ARG A 9 23.75 21.23 14.70
CA ARG A 9 24.02 19.79 14.58
C ARG A 9 22.79 18.93 14.84
N ASN A 10 21.98 19.28 15.84
CA ASN A 10 20.72 18.61 16.11
C ASN A 10 19.72 18.84 14.96
N LEU A 11 19.64 20.06 14.41
CA LEU A 11 18.80 20.36 13.26
C LEU A 11 19.26 19.61 12.00
N PHE A 12 20.56 19.49 11.77
CA PHE A 12 21.12 18.72 10.65
C PHE A 12 20.84 17.22 10.79
N LEU A 13 21.04 16.65 11.99
CA LEU A 13 20.69 15.25 12.28
C LEU A 13 19.19 14.99 12.09
N GLU A 14 18.33 15.87 12.59
CA GLU A 14 16.87 15.82 12.36
C GLU A 14 16.54 15.84 10.87
N ILE A 15 17.13 16.75 10.09
CA ILE A 15 16.91 16.82 8.64
C ILE A 15 17.37 15.53 7.94
N VAL A 16 18.54 14.99 8.30
CA VAL A 16 19.06 13.74 7.71
C VAL A 16 18.16 12.55 8.07
N ILE A 17 17.68 12.47 9.30
CA ILE A 17 16.73 11.43 9.75
C ILE A 17 15.43 11.55 8.95
N GLN A 18 14.85 12.75 8.84
CA GLN A 18 13.63 13.01 8.07
C GLN A 18 13.79 12.66 6.58
N LEU A 19 14.95 12.95 5.98
CA LEU A 19 15.25 12.57 4.60
C LEU A 19 15.36 11.06 4.44
N TYR A 20 15.98 10.36 5.40
CA TYR A 20 16.09 8.91 5.40
C TYR A 20 14.72 8.24 5.54
N GLU A 21 13.86 8.71 6.45
CA GLU A 21 12.49 8.22 6.62
C GLU A 21 11.65 8.42 5.35
N ARG A 22 11.73 9.59 4.72
CA ARG A 22 11.05 9.86 3.44
C ARG A 22 11.55 8.96 2.31
N CYS A 23 12.85 8.72 2.23
CA CYS A 23 13.43 7.81 1.25
C CYS A 23 12.98 6.37 1.49
N LEU A 24 12.97 5.91 2.73
CA LEU A 24 12.47 4.58 3.10
C LEU A 24 10.99 4.42 2.75
N GLN A 25 10.15 5.42 3.03
CA GLN A 25 8.73 5.40 2.64
C GLN A 25 8.55 5.27 1.13
N LYS A 26 9.28 6.06 0.33
CA LYS A 26 9.24 5.96 -1.14
C LYS A 26 9.70 4.60 -1.64
N LEU A 27 10.77 4.06 -1.08
CA LEU A 27 11.27 2.74 -1.46
C LEU A 27 10.20 1.65 -1.18
N MET A 28 9.59 1.70 0.01
CA MET A 28 8.56 0.75 0.40
C MET A 28 7.29 0.87 -0.46
N GLU A 29 6.91 2.09 -0.85
CA GLU A 29 5.80 2.31 -1.76
C GLU A 29 6.03 1.65 -3.14
N GLU A 30 7.23 1.76 -3.69
CA GLU A 30 7.57 1.14 -4.97
C GLU A 30 7.62 -0.40 -4.89
N VAL A 31 8.08 -0.95 -3.77
CA VAL A 31 8.02 -2.41 -3.53
C VAL A 31 6.57 -2.88 -3.43
N ASN A 32 5.73 -2.16 -2.69
CA ASN A 32 4.30 -2.49 -2.53
C ASN A 32 3.55 -2.44 -3.88
N LYS A 33 3.79 -1.39 -4.68
CA LYS A 33 3.25 -1.29 -6.05
C LYS A 33 3.70 -2.45 -6.93
N ARG A 34 4.97 -2.86 -6.83
CA ARG A 34 5.50 -4.00 -7.59
C ARG A 34 4.84 -5.31 -7.18
N ALA A 35 4.66 -5.55 -5.87
CA ALA A 35 3.99 -6.74 -5.37
C ALA A 35 2.54 -6.83 -5.85
N ILE A 36 1.81 -5.70 -5.86
CA ILE A 36 0.44 -5.62 -6.42
C ILE A 36 0.45 -5.95 -7.92
N ARG A 37 1.38 -5.36 -8.69
CA ARG A 37 1.48 -5.61 -10.14
C ARG A 37 1.82 -7.05 -10.47
N GLN A 38 2.73 -7.68 -9.72
CA GLN A 38 3.11 -9.08 -9.92
C GLN A 38 1.95 -10.03 -9.64
N ASN A 39 1.09 -9.71 -8.67
CA ASN A 39 -0.05 -10.53 -8.30
C ASN A 39 -1.38 -10.06 -8.93
N TRP A 40 -1.34 -9.13 -9.88
CA TRP A 40 -2.53 -8.44 -10.39
C TRP A 40 -3.63 -9.39 -10.89
N SER A 41 -3.26 -10.37 -11.71
CA SER A 41 -4.19 -11.39 -12.23
C SER A 41 -4.78 -12.27 -11.12
N PHE A 42 -3.97 -12.61 -10.12
CA PHE A 42 -4.40 -13.39 -8.97
C PHE A 42 -5.38 -12.59 -8.08
N LEU A 43 -5.08 -11.31 -7.82
CA LEU A 43 -5.91 -10.43 -7.02
C LEU A 43 -7.29 -10.22 -7.66
N ILE A 44 -7.34 -9.96 -8.98
CA ILE A 44 -8.61 -9.78 -9.71
C ILE A 44 -9.52 -11.01 -9.67
N GLN A 45 -8.95 -12.22 -9.53
CA GLN A 45 -9.72 -13.45 -9.54
C GLN A 45 -10.15 -13.92 -8.14
N ASN A 46 -9.40 -13.54 -7.10
CA ASN A 46 -9.58 -14.10 -5.75
C ASN A 46 -10.09 -13.08 -4.73
N ILE A 47 -9.97 -11.77 -5.00
CA ILE A 47 -10.46 -10.75 -4.06
C ILE A 47 -11.99 -10.72 -4.09
N ASP A 48 -12.59 -10.87 -2.92
CA ASP A 48 -13.96 -10.42 -2.68
C ASP A 48 -13.94 -8.92 -2.41
N ILE A 49 -14.35 -8.16 -3.43
CA ILE A 49 -14.36 -6.70 -3.38
C ILE A 49 -15.44 -6.18 -2.45
N ILE A 50 -16.59 -6.86 -2.32
CA ILE A 50 -17.78 -6.34 -1.63
C ILE A 50 -17.48 -6.18 -0.15
N SER A 51 -17.11 -7.30 0.49
CA SER A 51 -16.72 -7.35 1.91
C SER A 51 -15.53 -6.44 2.20
N LEU A 52 -14.62 -6.30 1.24
CA LEU A 52 -13.43 -5.47 1.37
C LEU A 52 -13.76 -3.97 1.31
N THR A 53 -14.59 -3.52 0.37
CA THR A 53 -15.04 -2.11 0.30
C THR A 53 -15.84 -1.71 1.53
N ASP A 54 -16.67 -2.60 2.08
CA ASP A 54 -17.44 -2.32 3.30
C ASP A 54 -16.51 -2.12 4.50
N CYS A 55 -15.54 -3.04 4.72
CA CYS A 55 -14.52 -2.88 5.76
C CYS A 55 -13.67 -1.61 5.60
N LEU A 56 -13.31 -1.24 4.36
CA LEU A 56 -12.48 -0.06 4.08
C LEU A 56 -13.24 1.26 4.15
N ARG A 57 -14.57 1.22 3.93
CA ARG A 57 -15.49 2.32 4.15
C ARG A 57 -15.62 2.62 5.64
N GLU A 58 -15.72 1.58 6.47
CA GLU A 58 -15.74 1.72 7.94
C GLU A 58 -14.42 2.26 8.51
N ASP A 59 -13.28 1.87 7.94
CA ASP A 59 -11.95 2.33 8.37
C ASP A 59 -11.55 3.71 7.80
N ASP A 60 -12.49 4.48 7.19
CA ASP A 60 -12.29 5.78 6.52
C ASP A 60 -11.12 5.82 5.50
N THR A 61 -10.70 4.64 5.05
CA THR A 61 -9.53 4.48 4.18
C THR A 61 -9.92 4.76 2.73
N LEU A 62 -11.16 4.45 2.36
CA LEU A 62 -11.76 4.86 1.10
C LEU A 62 -12.83 5.92 1.38
N THR A 63 -12.76 7.03 0.66
CA THR A 63 -13.84 8.02 0.67
C THR A 63 -15.07 7.42 -0.01
N ASN A 64 -16.28 7.85 0.40
CA ASN A 64 -17.52 7.34 -0.19
C ASN A 64 -17.55 7.47 -1.72
N ASP A 65 -17.07 8.58 -2.28
CA ASP A 65 -16.91 8.76 -3.74
C ASP A 65 -16.07 7.68 -4.41
N MET A 66 -15.06 7.14 -3.73
CA MET A 66 -14.19 6.09 -4.27
C MET A 66 -14.92 4.74 -4.26
N CYS A 67 -15.67 4.47 -3.20
CA CYS A 67 -16.51 3.28 -3.12
C CYS A 67 -17.59 3.30 -4.20
N GLU A 68 -18.24 4.45 -4.42
CA GLU A 68 -19.22 4.64 -5.50
C GLU A 68 -18.58 4.43 -6.88
N GLN A 69 -17.39 4.99 -7.12
CA GLN A 69 -16.66 4.76 -8.38
C GLN A 69 -16.31 3.28 -8.62
N ILE A 70 -16.07 2.51 -7.56
CA ILE A 70 -15.85 1.06 -7.67
C ILE A 70 -17.18 0.35 -7.92
N GLU A 71 -18.25 0.71 -7.22
CA GLU A 71 -19.56 0.05 -7.34
C GLU A 71 -20.23 0.23 -8.71
N VAL A 72 -19.96 1.36 -9.37
CA VAL A 72 -20.48 1.70 -10.72
C VAL A 72 -19.92 0.78 -11.82
N GLU A 73 -18.77 0.14 -11.62
CA GLU A 73 -18.20 -0.76 -12.63
C GLU A 73 -19.06 -2.01 -12.85
N ARG A 74 -19.15 -2.47 -14.11
CA ARG A 74 -20.10 -3.52 -14.51
C ARG A 74 -19.73 -4.92 -14.03
N THR A 75 -18.44 -5.24 -13.98
CA THR A 75 -17.99 -6.59 -13.62
C THR A 75 -17.16 -6.55 -12.34
N THR A 76 -17.26 -7.60 -11.51
CA THR A 76 -16.45 -7.72 -10.28
C THR A 76 -14.95 -7.57 -10.57
N ARG A 77 -14.50 -8.04 -11.73
CA ARG A 77 -13.10 -7.90 -12.16
C ARG A 77 -12.69 -6.44 -12.39
N ASP A 78 -13.55 -5.67 -13.05
CA ASP A 78 -13.32 -4.24 -13.27
C ASP A 78 -13.39 -3.46 -11.94
N LYS A 79 -14.30 -3.84 -11.04
CA LYS A 79 -14.37 -3.30 -9.67
C LYS A 79 -13.02 -3.46 -8.95
N ILE A 80 -12.49 -4.68 -8.95
CA ILE A 80 -11.20 -4.99 -8.30
C ILE A 80 -10.05 -4.25 -9.00
N ALA A 81 -10.01 -4.22 -10.32
CA ALA A 81 -8.98 -3.50 -11.07
C ALA A 81 -8.98 -1.99 -10.75
N LYS A 82 -10.17 -1.39 -10.68
CA LYS A 82 -10.35 0.02 -10.33
C LYS A 82 -9.94 0.30 -8.89
N PHE A 83 -10.36 -0.56 -7.96
CA PHE A 83 -9.95 -0.50 -6.56
C PHE A 83 -8.43 -0.58 -6.39
N LEU A 84 -7.77 -1.55 -7.01
CA LEU A 84 -6.31 -1.69 -6.93
C LEU A 84 -5.60 -0.46 -7.53
N SER A 85 -6.16 0.13 -8.60
CA SER A 85 -5.63 1.37 -9.18
C SER A 85 -5.72 2.56 -8.21
N ILE A 86 -6.81 2.67 -7.45
CA ILE A 86 -7.00 3.70 -6.42
C ILE A 86 -5.99 3.51 -5.28
N ILE A 87 -5.83 2.28 -4.79
CA ILE A 87 -4.86 1.95 -3.73
C ILE A 87 -3.43 2.29 -4.16
N MET A 88 -3.06 1.97 -5.40
CA MET A 88 -1.73 2.30 -5.94
C MET A 88 -1.45 3.81 -6.03
N ARG A 89 -2.47 4.68 -6.03
CA ARG A 89 -2.33 6.14 -6.10
C ARG A 89 -2.27 6.81 -4.73
N ARG A 90 -2.80 6.19 -3.67
CA ARG A 90 -2.83 6.79 -2.31
C ARG A 90 -1.53 6.66 -1.52
N GLY A 91 -0.61 5.79 -1.95
CA GLY A 91 0.71 5.64 -1.34
C GLY A 91 0.78 4.55 -0.25
N PRO A 92 1.84 4.55 0.59
CA PRO A 92 2.23 3.39 1.40
C PRO A 92 1.20 2.97 2.45
N HIS A 93 0.50 3.94 3.07
CA HIS A 93 -0.53 3.64 4.08
C HIS A 93 -1.74 2.88 3.51
N ALA A 94 -2.04 3.04 2.22
CA ALA A 94 -3.15 2.34 1.58
C ALA A 94 -2.86 0.84 1.41
N PHE A 95 -1.59 0.45 1.27
CA PHE A 95 -1.19 -0.95 1.21
C PHE A 95 -1.37 -1.66 2.56
N ASP A 96 -0.96 -1.03 3.65
CA ASP A 96 -1.15 -1.59 4.99
C ASP A 96 -2.63 -1.76 5.31
N LYS A 97 -3.45 -0.76 4.95
CA LYS A 97 -4.90 -0.84 5.11
C LYS A 97 -5.55 -1.89 4.22
N LEU A 98 -5.06 -2.09 3.00
CA LEU A 98 -5.47 -3.21 2.15
C LEU A 98 -5.18 -4.55 2.84
N VAL A 99 -3.97 -4.74 3.36
CA VAL A 99 -3.58 -5.97 4.07
C VAL A 99 -4.44 -6.17 5.33
N GLN A 100 -4.73 -5.12 6.08
CA GLN A 100 -5.62 -5.18 7.24
C GLN A 100 -7.05 -5.55 6.84
N GLY A 101 -7.60 -4.94 5.77
CA GLY A 101 -8.94 -5.26 5.25
C GLY A 101 -9.03 -6.71 4.76
N LEU A 102 -8.00 -7.20 4.06
CA LEU A 102 -7.93 -8.60 3.65
C LEU A 102 -7.90 -9.57 4.85
N LYS A 103 -7.20 -9.21 5.93
CA LYS A 103 -7.22 -10.00 7.18
C LYS A 103 -8.57 -9.96 7.89
N LYS A 104 -9.24 -8.81 7.91
CA LYS A 104 -10.58 -8.65 8.53
C LYS A 104 -11.67 -9.42 7.78
N THR A 105 -11.52 -9.55 6.46
CA THR A 105 -12.47 -10.25 5.59
C THR A 105 -12.16 -11.74 5.43
N ASP A 106 -11.33 -12.33 6.31
CA ASP A 106 -10.85 -13.73 6.24
C ASP A 106 -10.12 -14.10 4.93
N GLN A 107 -9.70 -13.11 4.14
CA GLN A 107 -8.91 -13.28 2.92
C GLN A 107 -7.40 -13.29 3.21
N THR A 108 -7.01 -13.91 4.32
CA THR A 108 -5.64 -13.92 4.85
C THR A 108 -4.63 -14.51 3.88
N PHE A 109 -5.03 -15.51 3.08
CA PHE A 109 -4.20 -16.13 2.05
C PHE A 109 -3.74 -15.12 0.99
N ILE A 110 -4.61 -14.17 0.61
CA ILE A 110 -4.29 -13.12 -0.37
C ILE A 110 -3.30 -12.13 0.26
N ALA A 111 -3.55 -11.75 1.51
CA ALA A 111 -2.66 -10.87 2.27
C ALA A 111 -1.26 -11.48 2.43
N GLU A 112 -1.16 -12.77 2.78
CA GLU A 112 0.11 -13.47 2.91
C GLU A 112 0.86 -13.53 1.58
N LYS A 113 0.18 -13.81 0.47
CA LYS A 113 0.81 -13.86 -0.84
C LYS A 113 1.37 -12.51 -1.27
N LEU A 114 0.65 -11.41 -0.95
CA LEU A 114 1.13 -10.05 -1.17
C LEU A 114 2.38 -9.76 -0.33
N LEU A 115 2.36 -10.12 0.96
CA LEU A 115 3.52 -9.93 1.86
C LEU A 115 4.73 -10.76 1.45
N GLN A 116 4.53 -12.00 1.00
CA GLN A 116 5.59 -12.84 0.45
C GLN A 116 6.22 -12.21 -0.79
N SER A 117 5.42 -11.58 -1.66
CA SER A 117 5.92 -10.92 -2.87
C SER A 117 6.69 -9.63 -2.56
N VAL A 118 6.33 -8.94 -1.48
CA VAL A 118 7.11 -7.82 -0.92
C VAL A 118 8.46 -8.31 -0.42
N HIS A 119 8.49 -9.41 0.35
CA HIS A 119 9.73 -10.00 0.89
C HIS A 119 10.63 -10.61 -0.19
N ASN A 120 10.06 -11.21 -1.23
CA ASN A 120 10.78 -11.83 -2.35
C ASN A 120 11.29 -10.81 -3.38
N THR A 121 11.53 -9.54 -3.01
CA THR A 121 12.20 -8.60 -3.91
C THR A 121 13.56 -9.20 -4.27
N PRO A 122 13.83 -9.52 -5.55
CA PRO A 122 15.07 -10.17 -5.90
C PRO A 122 16.20 -9.14 -5.76
N VAL A 123 16.98 -9.25 -4.68
CA VAL A 123 18.44 -9.10 -4.74
C VAL A 123 18.98 -10.30 -5.54
N GLN A 124 18.52 -10.47 -6.77
CA GLN A 124 19.00 -11.46 -7.74
C GLN A 124 18.90 -10.85 -9.14
N ALA A 125 19.70 -9.82 -9.35
CA ALA A 125 20.21 -9.46 -10.66
C ALA A 125 21.74 -9.59 -10.59
N SER A 126 22.26 -10.80 -10.78
CA SER A 126 23.67 -11.09 -11.08
C SER A 126 23.82 -12.59 -11.39
N SER A 127 23.67 -12.96 -12.66
CA SER A 127 24.40 -14.06 -13.32
C SER A 127 24.40 -13.78 -14.82
#